data_AF-A0A183HP64-F1
#
_entry.id   AF-A0A183HP64-F1
#
_cell.length_a   1.000
_cell.length_b   1.000
_cell.length_c   1.000
_cell.angle_alpha   90.00
_cell.angle_beta   90.00
_cell.angle_gamma   90.00
#
_symmetry.space_group_name_H-M   'P 1'
#
loop_
_entity.id
_entity.type
_entity.pdbx_description
1 polymer ?
#
loop_
_entity_poly.entity_id
_entity_poly.type
_entity_poly.pdbx_seq_one_letter_code
_entity_poly.pdbx_strand_id
1 'polypeptide(L)'
;MALQDLILPLIECAQQALQRKDGELTFKKATNLLEIIIKHKKNELDEEHAIKLLDELIMRTSQIVNPVMRNILGNVASFLFSGCYDAKENAVTENMRKKVVELLEKYMNDNKNQILNEIITAPFIKYPHVLLSELPRIIDFAFDENVRAFQRVCLSYCKILFYDFMIGKNFFYFILLFIL
;
A
#
# COMPACT_ATOMS: atom_id res chain seq x y z
N MET A 1 -4.77 25.91 2.41
CA MET A 1 -5.00 24.63 1.73
C MET A 1 -3.63 24.03 1.51
N ALA A 2 -3.29 23.02 2.30
CA ALA A 2 -2.03 22.31 2.14
C ALA A 2 -2.13 21.44 0.89
N LEU A 3 -1.01 21.20 0.20
CA LEU A 3 -1.04 20.48 -1.08
C LEU A 3 -1.49 19.01 -0.91
N GLN A 4 -1.32 18.46 0.30
CA GLN A 4 -1.83 17.14 0.70
C GLN A 4 -3.37 17.06 0.69
N ASP A 5 -4.06 18.20 0.89
CA ASP A 5 -5.52 18.29 0.83
C ASP A 5 -6.06 18.08 -0.60
N LEU A 6 -5.18 18.09 -1.61
CA LEU A 6 -5.53 17.87 -3.01
C LEU A 6 -5.48 16.39 -3.42
N ILE A 7 -4.88 15.51 -2.62
CA ILE A 7 -4.69 14.09 -2.99
C ILE A 7 -6.05 13.41 -3.23
N LEU A 8 -6.98 13.49 -2.27
CA LEU A 8 -8.30 12.86 -2.41
C LEU A 8 -9.13 13.48 -3.54
N PRO A 9 -9.25 14.83 -3.66
CA PRO A 9 -9.92 15.44 -4.81
C PRO A 9 -9.35 15.02 -6.17
N LEU A 10 -8.03 14.86 -6.30
CA LEU A 10 -7.40 14.42 -7.55
C LEU A 10 -7.71 12.95 -7.87
N ILE A 11 -7.76 12.09 -6.84
CA ILE A 11 -8.17 10.68 -7.00
C ILE A 11 -9.62 10.60 -7.44
N GLU A 12 -10.52 11.34 -6.79
CA GLU A 12 -11.95 11.40 -7.15
C GLU A 12 -12.14 11.93 -8.57
N CYS A 13 -11.42 12.99 -8.93
CA CYS A 13 -11.44 13.56 -10.28
C CYS A 13 -10.97 12.55 -11.33
N ALA A 14 -9.85 11.84 -11.07
CA ALA A 14 -9.34 10.80 -11.95
C ALA A 14 -10.35 9.64 -12.10
N GLN A 15 -10.93 9.19 -10.99
CA GLN A 15 -11.93 8.12 -10.99
C GLN A 15 -13.18 8.50 -11.80
N GLN A 16 -13.72 9.70 -11.58
CA GLN A 16 -14.88 10.21 -12.31
C GLN A 16 -14.56 10.39 -13.80
N ALA A 17 -13.35 10.83 -14.14
CA ALA A 17 -12.91 11.00 -15.52
C ALA A 17 -12.91 9.67 -16.28
N LEU A 18 -12.48 8.57 -15.65
CA LEU A 18 -12.52 7.23 -16.28
C LEU A 18 -13.93 6.73 -16.60
N GLN A 19 -14.97 7.31 -16.00
CA GLN A 19 -16.37 6.95 -16.28
C GLN A 19 -16.97 7.74 -17.46
N ARG A 20 -16.27 8.77 -17.95
CA ARG A 20 -16.73 9.67 -19.02
C ARG A 20 -16.06 9.33 -20.35
N LYS A 21 -16.80 9.40 -21.46
CA LYS A 21 -16.29 9.09 -22.82
C LYS A 21 -15.16 10.02 -23.28
N ASP A 22 -15.13 11.25 -22.77
CA ASP A 22 -14.17 12.32 -23.08
C ASP A 22 -13.22 12.61 -21.90
N GLY A 23 -13.20 11.74 -20.89
CA GLY A 23 -12.46 11.97 -19.66
C GLY A 23 -10.95 11.73 -19.73
N GLU A 24 -10.41 11.22 -20.84
CA GLU A 24 -8.99 10.84 -20.94
C GLU A 24 -8.03 12.00 -20.62
N LEU A 25 -8.31 13.20 -21.15
CA LEU A 25 -7.47 14.38 -20.89
C LEU A 25 -7.53 14.78 -19.42
N THR A 26 -8.72 14.76 -18.82
CA THR A 26 -8.92 15.10 -17.40
C THR A 26 -8.24 14.09 -16.50
N PHE A 27 -8.36 12.79 -16.82
CA PHE A 27 -7.67 11.72 -16.13
C PHE A 27 -6.15 11.95 -16.14
N LYS A 28 -5.55 12.13 -17.33
CA LYS A 28 -4.11 12.39 -17.47
C LYS A 28 -3.65 13.61 -16.66
N LYS A 29 -4.41 14.71 -16.69
CA LYS A 29 -4.08 15.91 -15.91
C LYS A 29 -4.13 15.66 -14.41
N ALA A 30 -5.19 15.00 -13.92
CA ALA A 30 -5.34 14.69 -12.51
C ALA A 30 -4.24 13.75 -12.00
N THR A 31 -3.92 12.69 -12.76
CA THR A 31 -2.86 11.75 -12.38
C THR A 31 -1.47 12.37 -12.45
N ASN A 32 -1.19 13.21 -13.46
CA ASN A 32 0.10 13.91 -13.55
C ASN A 32 0.31 14.86 -12.36
N LEU A 33 -0.73 15.60 -11.96
CA LEU A 33 -0.65 16.45 -10.77
C LEU A 33 -0.43 15.63 -9.50
N LEU A 34 -1.13 14.49 -9.35
CA LEU A 34 -0.94 13.59 -8.23
C LEU A 34 0.50 13.05 -8.18
N GLU A 35 1.08 12.67 -9.31
CA GLU A 35 2.49 12.25 -9.39
C GLU A 35 3.47 13.35 -8.98
N ILE A 36 3.23 14.60 -9.40
CA ILE A 36 4.05 15.75 -9.01
C ILE A 36 4.01 15.93 -7.48
N ILE A 37 2.82 15.82 -6.87
CA ILE A 37 2.66 15.89 -5.41
C ILE A 37 3.48 14.78 -4.76
N ILE A 38 3.26 13.52 -5.17
CA ILE A 38 3.95 12.36 -4.61
C ILE A 38 5.49 12.50 -4.70
N LYS A 39 6.01 13.04 -5.79
CA LYS A 39 7.46 13.16 -6.02
C LYS A 39 8.11 14.28 -5.22
N HIS A 40 7.43 15.41 -5.03
CA HIS A 40 8.09 16.64 -4.55
C HIS A 40 7.70 17.07 -3.14
N LYS A 41 6.65 16.47 -2.57
CA LYS A 41 5.96 17.06 -1.40
C LYS A 41 6.00 16.17 -0.16
N LYS A 42 6.90 15.19 -0.16
CA LYS A 42 7.16 14.30 0.98
C LYS A 42 7.43 15.08 2.28
N ASN A 43 8.24 16.14 2.21
CA ASN A 43 8.67 16.89 3.40
C ASN A 43 7.58 17.81 3.98
N GLU A 44 6.47 18.00 3.26
CA GLU A 44 5.33 18.80 3.71
C GLU A 44 4.24 17.94 4.37
N LEU A 45 4.43 16.62 4.42
CA LEU A 45 3.49 15.66 4.98
C LEU A 45 3.90 15.30 6.40
N ASP A 46 3.12 15.72 7.39
CA ASP A 46 3.28 15.24 8.77
C ASP A 46 2.53 13.91 9.00
N GLU A 47 2.90 13.23 10.09
CA GLU A 47 2.41 11.90 10.42
C GLU A 47 0.88 11.87 10.64
N GLU A 48 0.32 12.86 11.34
CA GLU A 48 -1.10 12.90 11.66
C GLU A 48 -1.93 12.99 10.38
N HIS A 49 -1.53 13.88 9.46
CA HIS A 49 -2.19 14.01 8.17
C HIS A 49 -1.99 12.79 7.28
N ALA A 50 -0.82 12.15 7.30
CA ALA A 50 -0.57 10.93 6.54
C ALA A 50 -1.48 9.78 6.97
N ILE A 51 -1.62 9.55 8.28
CA ILE A 51 -2.48 8.52 8.85
C ILE A 51 -3.96 8.81 8.52
N LYS A 52 -4.39 10.06 8.71
CA LYS A 52 -5.76 10.47 8.39
C LYS A 52 -6.09 10.30 6.91
N LEU A 53 -5.20 10.71 6.02
CA LEU A 53 -5.39 10.54 4.58
C LEU A 53 -5.44 9.07 4.18
N LEU A 54 -4.68 8.18 4.85
CA LEU A 54 -4.72 6.75 4.59
C LEU A 54 -6.07 6.14 4.97
N ASP A 55 -6.67 6.57 6.09
CA ASP A 55 -8.03 6.16 6.47
C ASP A 55 -9.08 6.63 5.46
N GLU A 56 -9.02 7.90 5.08
CA GLU A 56 -9.94 8.45 4.09
C GLU A 56 -9.79 7.77 2.72
N LEU A 57 -8.56 7.42 2.32
CA LEU A 57 -8.28 6.68 1.10
C LEU A 57 -9.03 5.35 1.09
N ILE A 58 -8.94 4.58 2.16
CA ILE A 58 -9.59 3.27 2.27
C ILE A 58 -11.12 3.42 2.22
N MET A 59 -11.66 4.36 2.99
CA MET A 59 -13.11 4.59 3.03
C MET A 59 -13.69 4.94 1.64
N ARG A 60 -12.99 5.79 0.87
CA ARG A 60 -13.50 6.30 -0.41
C ARG A 60 -13.24 5.38 -1.60
N THR A 61 -12.36 4.38 -1.46
CA THR A 61 -11.86 3.61 -2.60
C THR A 61 -12.22 2.13 -2.59
N SER A 62 -12.94 1.66 -1.56
CA SER A 62 -13.37 0.27 -1.38
C SER A 62 -14.05 -0.38 -2.60
N GLN A 63 -14.74 0.40 -3.43
CA GLN A 63 -15.47 -0.08 -4.61
C GLN A 63 -14.70 0.07 -5.93
N ILE A 64 -13.45 0.54 -5.90
CA ILE A 64 -12.68 0.79 -7.12
C ILE A 64 -12.13 -0.52 -7.70
N VAL A 65 -12.66 -0.90 -8.87
CA VAL A 65 -12.24 -2.11 -9.58
C VAL A 65 -11.25 -1.84 -10.72
N ASN A 66 -11.14 -0.60 -11.20
CA ASN A 66 -10.28 -0.26 -12.33
C ASN A 66 -8.78 -0.48 -11.96
N PRO A 67 -8.03 -1.33 -12.70
CA PRO A 67 -6.65 -1.67 -12.34
C PRO A 67 -5.69 -0.47 -12.30
N VAL A 68 -5.89 0.51 -13.20
CA VAL A 68 -5.04 1.70 -13.26
C VAL A 68 -5.25 2.54 -12.00
N MET A 69 -6.50 2.74 -11.58
CA MET A 69 -6.80 3.43 -10.33
C MET A 69 -6.23 2.68 -9.13
N ARG A 70 -6.38 1.36 -9.06
CA ARG A 70 -5.83 0.55 -7.97
C ARG A 70 -4.31 0.73 -7.82
N ASN A 71 -3.58 0.76 -8.93
CA ASN A 71 -2.15 1.04 -8.93
C ASN A 71 -1.81 2.46 -8.42
N ILE A 72 -2.59 3.47 -8.83
CA ILE A 72 -2.44 4.85 -8.34
C ILE A 72 -2.64 4.89 -6.82
N LEU A 73 -3.65 4.19 -6.29
CA LEU A 73 -3.92 4.13 -4.86
C LEU A 73 -2.78 3.46 -4.07
N GLY A 74 -2.18 2.39 -4.61
CA GLY A 74 -0.97 1.78 -4.02
C GLY A 74 0.22 2.75 -3.99
N ASN A 75 0.40 3.54 -5.04
CA ASN A 75 1.44 4.58 -5.08
C ASN A 75 1.20 5.69 -4.04
N VAL A 76 -0.06 6.11 -3.86
CA VAL A 76 -0.46 7.08 -2.84
C VAL A 76 -0.23 6.50 -1.44
N ALA A 77 -0.65 5.26 -1.18
CA ALA A 77 -0.43 4.60 0.10
C ALA A 77 1.07 4.51 0.45
N SER A 78 1.90 4.13 -0.53
CA SER A 78 3.36 4.14 -0.38
C SER A 78 3.93 5.53 -0.11
N PHE A 79 3.39 6.56 -0.75
CA PHE A 79 3.79 7.94 -0.52
C PHE A 79 3.47 8.39 0.92
N LEU A 80 2.25 8.12 1.39
CA LEU A 80 1.82 8.45 2.74
C LEU A 80 2.70 7.75 3.79
N PHE A 81 2.97 6.47 3.59
CA PHE A 81 3.91 5.72 4.43
C PHE A 81 5.31 6.35 4.40
N SER A 82 5.78 6.70 3.21
CA SER A 82 7.11 7.30 3.05
C SER A 82 7.25 8.64 3.77
N GLY A 83 6.19 9.44 3.88
CA GLY A 83 6.20 10.69 4.64
C GLY A 83 6.63 10.51 6.09
N CYS A 84 6.34 9.34 6.67
CA CYS A 84 6.71 8.97 8.03
C CYS A 84 8.02 8.17 8.12
N TYR A 85 8.70 7.94 7.00
CA TYR A 85 9.92 7.14 6.92
C TYR A 85 11.17 8.03 6.97
N ASP A 86 12.00 7.78 7.98
CA ASP A 86 13.34 8.33 8.14
C ASP A 86 14.37 7.41 7.47
N ALA A 87 15.00 7.93 6.42
CA ALA A 87 16.02 7.20 5.68
C ALA A 87 17.35 7.05 6.43
N LYS A 88 17.64 7.90 7.43
CA LYS A 88 18.89 7.82 8.22
C LYS A 88 18.81 6.72 9.25
N GLU A 89 17.70 6.68 9.98
CA GLU A 89 17.42 5.67 11.00
C GLU A 89 16.87 4.37 10.41
N ASN A 90 16.60 4.37 9.10
CA ASN A 90 16.02 3.24 8.38
C ASN A 90 14.71 2.74 9.03
N ALA A 91 13.92 3.68 9.54
CA ALA A 91 12.78 3.43 10.40
C ALA A 91 11.57 4.28 9.98
N VAL A 92 10.38 3.76 10.24
CA VAL A 92 9.12 4.52 10.19
C VAL A 92 8.68 4.78 11.62
N THR A 93 7.96 5.89 11.83
CA THR A 93 7.33 6.20 13.11
C THR A 93 6.45 5.05 13.62
N GLU A 94 6.39 4.92 14.95
CA GLU A 94 5.65 3.82 15.59
C GLU A 94 4.15 3.85 15.25
N ASN A 95 3.52 5.03 15.19
CA ASN A 95 2.09 5.11 14.89
C ASN A 95 1.80 4.70 13.44
N MET A 96 2.60 5.15 12.47
CA MET A 96 2.44 4.72 11.07
C MET A 96 2.69 3.21 10.91
N ARG A 97 3.70 2.65 11.57
CA ARG A 97 3.94 1.18 11.59
C ARG A 97 2.72 0.46 12.12
N LYS A 98 2.27 0.81 13.33
CA LYS A 98 1.09 0.22 13.97
C LYS A 98 -0.13 0.33 13.07
N LYS A 99 -0.34 1.49 12.45
CA LYS A 99 -1.45 1.73 11.53
C LYS A 99 -1.44 0.77 10.35
N VAL A 100 -0.31 0.60 9.67
CA VAL A 100 -0.19 -0.31 8.52
C VAL A 100 -0.42 -1.76 8.93
N VAL A 101 0.07 -2.16 10.09
CA VAL A 101 -0.15 -3.52 10.63
C VAL A 101 -1.62 -3.74 10.97
N GLU A 102 -2.28 -2.81 11.66
CA GLU A 102 -3.71 -2.88 11.93
C GLU A 102 -4.54 -2.96 10.65
N LEU A 103 -4.13 -2.23 9.60
CA LEU A 103 -4.79 -2.27 8.30
C LEU A 103 -4.59 -3.61 7.58
N LEU A 104 -3.40 -4.21 7.69
CA LEU A 104 -3.15 -5.57 7.22
C LEU A 104 -4.06 -6.55 7.95
N GLU A 105 -4.12 -6.52 9.28
CA GLU A 105 -5.00 -7.39 10.07
C GLU A 105 -6.47 -7.24 9.67
N LYS A 106 -6.94 -6.00 9.49
CA LYS A 106 -8.29 -5.74 9.01
C LYS A 106 -8.51 -6.35 7.64
N TYR A 107 -7.59 -6.14 6.70
CA TYR A 107 -7.65 -6.72 5.36
C TYR A 107 -7.69 -8.25 5.38
N MET A 108 -6.90 -8.88 6.25
CA MET A 108 -6.87 -10.34 6.43
C MET A 108 -8.20 -10.89 6.94
N ASN A 109 -8.85 -10.17 7.85
CA ASN A 109 -10.14 -10.55 8.43
C ASN A 109 -11.35 -10.01 7.64
N ASP A 110 -11.11 -9.29 6.55
CA ASP A 110 -12.15 -8.63 5.77
C ASP A 110 -12.82 -9.60 4.79
N ASN A 111 -13.91 -10.20 5.24
CA ASN A 111 -14.75 -11.07 4.42
C ASN A 111 -15.46 -10.34 3.26
N LYS A 112 -15.40 -9.01 3.20
CA LYS A 112 -16.16 -8.17 2.26
C LYS A 112 -15.30 -7.47 1.20
N ASN A 113 -13.97 -7.69 1.19
CA ASN A 113 -13.02 -7.04 0.25
C ASN A 113 -13.17 -5.50 0.20
N GLN A 114 -13.48 -4.87 1.32
CA GLN A 114 -13.63 -3.41 1.46
C GLN A 114 -12.27 -2.70 1.39
N ILE A 115 -11.18 -3.39 1.69
CA ILE A 115 -9.84 -2.84 1.63
C ILE A 115 -9.12 -3.37 0.39
N LEU A 116 -8.61 -2.46 -0.44
CA LEU A 116 -7.86 -2.82 -1.64
C LEU A 116 -6.47 -3.36 -1.26
N ASN A 117 -6.09 -4.51 -1.81
CA ASN A 117 -4.77 -5.11 -1.59
C ASN A 117 -3.63 -4.19 -2.05
N GLU A 118 -3.81 -3.36 -3.09
CA GLU A 118 -2.78 -2.43 -3.54
C GLU A 118 -2.44 -1.38 -2.48
N ILE A 119 -3.42 -0.90 -1.71
CA ILE A 119 -3.20 0.05 -0.62
C ILE A 119 -2.41 -0.62 0.52
N ILE A 120 -2.77 -1.87 0.85
CA ILE A 120 -2.18 -2.59 1.97
C ILE A 120 -0.78 -3.07 1.64
N THR A 121 -0.56 -3.67 0.48
CA THR A 121 0.70 -4.33 0.15
C THR A 121 1.80 -3.35 -0.28
N ALA A 122 1.45 -2.16 -0.79
CA ALA A 122 2.44 -1.27 -1.37
C ALA A 122 3.52 -0.78 -0.37
N PRO A 123 3.20 -0.39 0.89
CA PRO A 123 4.21 -0.07 1.89
C PRO A 123 5.16 -1.23 2.16
N PHE A 124 4.61 -2.44 2.28
CA PHE A 124 5.39 -3.64 2.54
C PHE A 124 6.31 -4.00 1.36
N ILE A 125 5.85 -3.82 0.12
CA ILE A 125 6.64 -4.05 -1.11
C ILE A 125 7.78 -3.04 -1.22
N LYS A 126 7.53 -1.76 -0.91
CA LYS A 126 8.48 -0.68 -1.14
C LYS A 126 9.44 -0.44 0.02
N TYR A 127 9.04 -0.80 1.24
CA TYR A 127 9.81 -0.63 2.48
C TYR A 127 9.87 -1.92 3.31
N PRO A 128 10.26 -3.06 2.71
CA PRO A 128 10.19 -4.37 3.37
C PRO A 128 11.05 -4.44 4.63
N HIS A 129 12.22 -3.80 4.60
CA HIS A 129 13.19 -3.78 5.70
C HIS A 129 12.61 -3.15 6.97
N VAL A 130 11.79 -2.12 6.83
CA VAL A 130 11.19 -1.42 7.96
C VAL A 130 10.16 -2.32 8.64
N LEU A 131 9.51 -3.22 7.90
CA LEU A 131 8.41 -4.04 8.38
C LEU A 131 8.83 -5.50 8.67
N LEU A 132 10.14 -5.79 8.68
CA LEU A 132 10.67 -7.12 8.99
C LEU A 132 10.28 -7.63 10.37
N SER A 133 10.16 -6.74 11.36
CA SER A 133 9.70 -7.12 12.71
C SER A 133 8.30 -7.74 12.71
N GLU A 134 7.49 -7.41 11.71
CA GLU A 134 6.11 -7.88 11.56
C GLU A 134 6.04 -9.21 10.80
N LEU A 135 7.17 -9.72 10.29
CA LEU A 135 7.23 -10.93 9.50
C LEU A 135 6.62 -12.16 10.21
N PRO A 136 6.86 -12.42 11.51
CA PRO A 136 6.21 -13.53 12.21
C PRO A 136 4.69 -13.43 12.12
N ARG A 137 4.14 -12.22 12.33
CA ARG A 137 2.70 -11.98 12.27
C ARG A 137 2.13 -12.15 10.87
N ILE A 138 2.87 -11.72 9.84
CA ILE A 138 2.50 -11.92 8.43
C ILE A 138 2.51 -13.42 8.08
N ILE A 139 3.49 -14.18 8.59
CA ILE A 139 3.57 -15.63 8.42
C ILE A 139 2.37 -16.31 9.11
N ASP A 140 2.05 -15.94 10.35
CA ASP A 140 0.91 -16.51 11.08
C ASP A 140 -0.39 -16.34 10.28
N PHE A 141 -0.61 -15.15 9.69
CA PHE A 141 -1.74 -14.90 8.80
C PHE A 141 -1.68 -15.68 7.48
N ALA A 142 -0.49 -15.94 6.96
CA ALA A 142 -0.30 -16.65 5.69
C ALA A 142 -0.66 -18.13 5.77
N PHE A 143 -0.47 -18.72 6.94
CA PHE A 143 -0.71 -20.14 7.20
C PHE A 143 -1.99 -20.40 8.00
N ASP A 144 -2.82 -19.37 8.25
CA ASP A 144 -4.13 -19.56 8.85
C ASP A 144 -5.12 -20.16 7.83
N GLU A 145 -5.48 -21.42 8.06
CA GLU A 145 -6.42 -22.20 7.24
C GLU A 145 -7.82 -21.56 7.15
N ASN A 146 -8.17 -20.68 8.08
CA ASN A 146 -9.45 -19.97 8.08
C ASN A 146 -9.41 -18.70 7.22
N VAL A 147 -8.23 -18.17 6.93
CA VAL A 147 -8.03 -16.92 6.18
C VAL A 147 -7.73 -17.25 4.71
N ARG A 148 -8.78 -17.68 3.98
CA ARG A 148 -8.70 -18.07 2.56
C ARG A 148 -8.14 -17.00 1.61
N ALA A 149 -8.01 -15.74 2.05
CA ALA A 149 -7.63 -14.60 1.22
C ALA A 149 -6.12 -14.52 0.89
N PHE A 150 -5.25 -15.24 1.61
CA PHE A 150 -3.80 -15.03 1.54
C PHE A 150 -3.02 -15.82 0.49
N GLN A 151 -3.64 -16.63 -0.38
CA GLN A 151 -2.86 -17.22 -1.49
C GLN A 151 -2.30 -16.15 -2.47
N ARG A 152 -2.90 -14.95 -2.53
CA ARG A 152 -2.48 -13.88 -3.48
C ARG A 152 -1.47 -12.88 -2.94
N VAL A 153 -1.50 -12.57 -1.64
CA VAL A 153 -0.55 -11.64 -1.02
C VAL A 153 0.79 -12.32 -0.73
N CYS A 154 0.77 -13.58 -0.28
CA CYS A 154 1.99 -14.38 -0.08
C CYS A 154 2.81 -14.52 -1.37
N LEU A 155 2.19 -14.71 -2.53
CA LEU A 155 2.91 -14.84 -3.82
C LEU A 155 3.73 -13.59 -4.19
N SER A 156 3.22 -12.39 -3.90
CA SER A 156 3.90 -11.13 -4.22
C SER A 156 4.89 -10.75 -3.13
N TYR A 157 4.52 -10.99 -1.87
CA TYR A 157 5.32 -10.61 -0.71
C TYR A 157 6.50 -11.54 -0.48
N CYS A 158 6.29 -12.85 -0.58
CA CYS A 158 7.37 -13.81 -0.59
C CYS A 158 8.30 -13.56 -1.76
N LYS A 159 7.83 -13.18 -2.96
CA LYS A 159 8.75 -12.87 -4.08
C LYS A 159 9.73 -11.71 -3.79
N ILE A 160 9.27 -10.65 -3.14
CA ILE A 160 10.09 -9.45 -2.90
C ILE A 160 11.01 -9.62 -1.69
N LEU A 161 10.49 -10.15 -0.57
CA LEU A 161 11.34 -10.54 0.56
C LEU A 161 12.34 -11.63 0.18
N PHE A 162 12.00 -12.54 -0.73
CA PHE A 162 12.91 -13.56 -1.24
C PHE A 162 14.08 -12.95 -2.02
N TYR A 163 13.90 -11.88 -2.80
CA TYR A 163 15.01 -11.25 -3.53
C TYR A 163 15.95 -10.46 -2.62
N ASP A 164 15.43 -9.68 -1.67
CA ASP A 164 16.26 -8.87 -0.77
C ASP A 164 16.92 -9.72 0.34
N PHE A 165 16.26 -10.78 0.81
CA PHE A 165 16.82 -11.68 1.82
C PHE A 165 17.82 -12.70 1.22
N MET A 166 17.73 -13.04 -0.08
CA MET A 166 18.67 -13.95 -0.77
C MET A 166 20.10 -13.42 -0.93
N ILE A 167 20.35 -12.12 -0.72
CA ILE A 167 21.73 -11.58 -0.66
C ILE A 167 22.43 -12.02 0.64
N GLY A 168 21.68 -12.42 1.67
CA GLY A 168 22.17 -13.07 2.90
C GLY A 168 21.91 -14.58 2.87
N LYS A 169 22.95 -15.37 2.64
CA LYS A 169 22.86 -16.83 2.42
C LYS A 169 21.98 -17.59 3.45
N ASN A 170 21.12 -18.45 2.88
CA ASN A 170 20.43 -19.61 3.45
C ASN A 170 19.18 -19.38 4.34
N PHE A 171 18.02 -19.26 3.68
CA PHE A 171 16.81 -19.98 4.11
C PHE A 171 16.20 -20.73 2.91
N PHE A 172 16.71 -21.95 2.77
CA PHE A 172 16.51 -22.98 1.76
C PHE A 172 15.04 -23.46 1.65
N TYR A 173 14.65 -23.89 0.44
CA TYR A 173 13.73 -25.00 0.16
C TYR A 173 12.21 -24.93 0.49
N PHE A 174 11.73 -24.05 1.36
CA PHE A 174 10.36 -24.21 1.89
C PHE A 174 9.22 -23.72 0.97
N ILE A 175 9.47 -22.70 0.14
CA ILE A 175 8.44 -22.15 -0.78
C ILE A 175 8.35 -22.95 -2.09
N LEU A 176 9.34 -23.78 -2.39
CA LEU A 176 9.39 -24.56 -3.63
C LEU A 176 8.42 -25.78 -3.63
N LEU A 177 7.82 -26.12 -2.49
CA LEU A 177 6.96 -27.31 -2.36
C LEU A 177 5.44 -27.04 -2.33
N PHE A 178 4.98 -25.80 -2.18
CA PHE A 178 3.54 -25.49 -2.02
C PHE A 178 2.85 -25.00 -3.32
N ILE A 179 3.50 -25.21 -4.47
CA ILE A 179 2.92 -25.03 -5.82
C ILE A 179 2.74 -26.41 -6.52
N LEU A 180 2.78 -27.51 -5.78
CA LEU A 180 2.32 -28.84 -6.20
C LEU A 180 1.30 -29.39 -5.20
#